data_AF-A0A7X7J983-F1
#
_entry.id   AF-A0A7X7J983-F1
#
_cell.length_a   1.000
_cell.length_b   1.000
_cell.length_c   1.000
_cell.angle_alpha   90.00
_cell.angle_beta   90.00
_cell.angle_gamma   90.00
#
_symmetry.space_group_name_H-M   'P 1'
#
loop_
_entity.id
_entity.type
_entity.pdbx_description
1 polymer ?
#
loop_
_entity_poly.entity_id
_entity_poly.type
_entity_poly.pdbx_seq_one_letter_code
_entity_poly.pdbx_strand_id
1 'polypeptide(L)'
;MLNEAWILGELEGLRDRALERRLAVNAPANGRIERGGEELVNFASNDYLGLAQRPEVIAGAEAALRRYGAGASSSRLLTGTLPCHEAIEARLAEFKGHARALVFGSGYHANLAAVTALAGRGDAVFLDRLCHASLVDGAVLSRADVRR
;
A
#
# COMPACT_ATOMS: atom_id res chain seq x y z
N MET A 1 28.01 -3.91 22.45
CA MET A 1 27.47 -2.87 21.53
C MET A 1 27.68 -3.38 20.12
N LEU A 2 26.62 -3.52 19.32
CA LEU A 2 26.76 -3.90 17.91
C LEU A 2 27.44 -2.75 17.16
N ASN A 3 28.43 -3.06 16.34
CA ASN A 3 29.11 -2.06 15.51
C ASN A 3 28.18 -1.68 14.34
N GLU A 4 27.68 -0.45 14.35
CA GLU A 4 26.80 0.08 13.30
C GLU A 4 27.58 0.70 12.11
N ALA A 5 28.92 0.62 12.10
CA ALA A 5 29.76 1.20 11.04
C ALA A 5 29.43 0.68 9.63
N TRP A 6 28.90 -0.55 9.52
CA TRP A 6 28.47 -1.10 8.23
C TRP A 6 27.33 -0.29 7.60
N ILE A 7 26.45 0.33 8.39
CA ILE A 7 25.34 1.16 7.89
C ILE A 7 25.90 2.39 7.16
N LEU A 8 26.93 3.03 7.74
CA LEU A 8 27.57 4.19 7.14
C LEU A 8 28.28 3.83 5.84
N GLY A 9 28.96 2.68 5.80
CA GLY A 9 29.59 2.15 4.58
C GLY A 9 28.56 1.86 3.47
N GLU A 10 27.42 1.25 3.79
CA GLU A 10 26.33 1.03 2.83
C GLU A 10 25.74 2.34 2.30
N LEU A 11 25.55 3.33 3.17
CA LEU A 11 25.05 4.66 2.78
C LEU A 11 26.02 5.39 1.86
N GLU A 12 27.33 5.32 2.13
CA GLU A 12 28.37 5.86 1.26
C GLU A 12 28.34 5.18 -0.11
N GLY A 13 28.27 3.85 -0.14
CA GLY A 13 28.14 3.09 -1.38
C GLY A 13 26.84 3.37 -2.17
N LEU A 14 25.74 3.77 -1.51
CA LEU A 14 24.54 4.25 -2.19
C LEU A 14 24.72 5.65 -2.77
N ARG A 15 25.41 6.54 -2.06
CA ARG A 15 25.71 7.91 -2.52
C ARG A 15 26.63 7.90 -3.73
N ASP A 16 27.69 7.10 -3.70
CA ASP A 16 28.66 6.98 -4.80
C ASP A 16 27.99 6.49 -6.10
N ARG A 17 26.91 5.71 -5.99
CA ARG A 17 26.10 5.22 -7.11
C ARG A 17 24.92 6.13 -7.48
N ALA A 18 24.78 7.29 -6.83
CA ALA A 18 23.63 8.19 -6.97
C ALA A 18 22.27 7.51 -6.71
N LEU A 19 22.22 6.56 -5.76
CA LEU A 19 21.01 5.83 -5.35
C LEU A 19 20.41 6.33 -4.03
N GLU A 20 21.00 7.35 -3.41
CA GLU A 20 20.43 7.98 -2.22
C GLU A 20 19.05 8.60 -2.55
N ARG A 21 18.02 8.20 -1.82
CA ARG A 21 16.66 8.75 -1.95
C ARG A 21 16.35 9.65 -0.79
N ARG A 22 15.74 10.80 -1.07
CA ARG A 22 15.27 11.75 -0.06
C ARG A 22 13.81 12.07 -0.30
N LEU A 23 13.03 12.10 0.77
CA LEU A 23 11.65 12.54 0.71
C LEU A 23 11.61 14.05 0.46
N ALA A 24 10.66 14.47 -0.37
CA ALA A 24 10.36 15.88 -0.60
C ALA A 24 8.99 16.20 0.00
N VAL A 25 8.89 17.35 0.67
CA VAL A 25 7.62 17.90 1.13
C VAL A 25 6.91 18.51 -0.08
N ASN A 26 5.66 18.11 -0.28
CA ASN A 26 4.80 18.66 -1.33
C ASN A 26 3.42 18.94 -0.73
N ALA A 27 2.85 20.11 -1.01
CA ALA A 27 1.45 20.39 -0.68
C ALA A 27 0.56 20.03 -1.89
N PRO A 28 -0.54 19.26 -1.71
CA PRO A 28 -1.41 18.88 -2.81
C PRO A 28 -2.28 20.05 -3.28
N ALA A 29 -2.39 20.24 -4.60
CA ALA A 29 -3.20 21.29 -5.22
C ALA A 29 -3.90 20.76 -6.49
N ASN A 30 -4.88 19.86 -6.34
CA ASN A 30 -5.77 19.38 -7.43
C ASN A 30 -5.10 19.22 -8.82
N GLY A 31 -4.25 18.19 -8.98
CA GLY A 31 -3.45 17.99 -10.20
C GLY A 31 -2.15 18.80 -10.26
N ARG A 32 -1.90 19.65 -9.26
CA ARG A 32 -0.66 20.39 -9.03
C ARG A 32 -0.07 20.06 -7.66
N ILE A 33 1.17 20.46 -7.44
CA ILE A 33 1.86 20.44 -6.15
C ILE A 33 2.58 21.75 -5.91
N GLU A 34 2.68 22.16 -4.65
CA GLU A 34 3.65 23.19 -4.24
C GLU A 34 4.91 22.50 -3.71
N ARG A 35 6.07 22.87 -4.25
CA ARG A 35 7.37 22.35 -3.82
C ARG A 35 8.39 23.49 -3.81
N GLY A 36 8.97 23.77 -2.64
CA GLY A 36 9.99 24.82 -2.51
C GLY A 36 9.47 26.24 -2.79
N GLY A 37 8.17 26.49 -2.58
CA GLY A 37 7.52 27.78 -2.88
C GLY A 37 7.09 27.96 -4.33
N GLU A 38 7.27 26.94 -5.18
CA GLU A 38 6.83 26.96 -6.57
C GLU A 38 5.67 26.01 -6.81
N GLU A 39 4.69 26.45 -7.59
CA GLU A 39 3.57 25.62 -8.04
C GLU A 39 3.93 24.89 -9.33
N LEU A 40 3.78 23.56 -9.34
CA LEU A 40 4.12 22.68 -10.45
C LEU A 40 2.94 21.81 -10.86
N VAL A 41 2.82 21.50 -12.14
CA VAL A 41 1.88 20.48 -12.62
C VAL A 41 2.37 19.09 -12.20
N ASN A 42 1.51 18.29 -11.56
CA ASN A 42 1.90 17.02 -10.98
C ASN A 42 1.70 15.84 -11.96
N PHE A 43 2.73 15.53 -12.75
CA PHE A 43 2.79 14.33 -13.60
C PHE A 43 3.29 13.07 -12.88
N ALA A 44 3.52 13.12 -11.56
CA ALA A 44 4.05 12.00 -10.76
C ALA A 44 3.02 11.38 -9.81
N SER A 45 1.76 11.84 -9.85
CA SER A 45 0.67 11.33 -9.01
C SER A 45 0.10 10.01 -9.51
N ASN A 46 -0.46 9.23 -8.58
CA ASN A 46 -1.29 8.06 -8.86
C ASN A 46 -2.81 8.35 -8.74
N ASP A 47 -3.21 9.60 -8.53
CA ASP A 47 -4.63 10.00 -8.49
C ASP A 47 -5.19 10.21 -9.90
N TYR A 48 -5.25 9.12 -10.67
CA TYR A 48 -5.58 9.15 -12.11
C TYR A 48 -6.95 9.77 -12.43
N LEU A 49 -7.89 9.67 -11.50
CA LEU A 49 -9.27 10.13 -11.65
C LEU A 49 -9.56 11.40 -10.84
N GLY A 50 -8.56 11.94 -10.14
CA GLY A 50 -8.73 13.13 -9.29
C GLY A 50 -9.66 12.89 -8.10
N LEU A 51 -9.79 11.66 -7.61
CA LEU A 51 -10.78 11.30 -6.58
C LEU A 51 -10.38 11.79 -5.20
N ALA A 52 -9.09 12.04 -4.94
CA ALA A 52 -8.59 12.41 -3.62
C ALA A 52 -9.17 13.74 -3.12
N GLN A 53 -9.58 14.63 -4.03
CA GLN A 53 -10.15 15.95 -3.72
C GLN A 53 -11.64 16.07 -4.06
N ARG A 54 -12.30 14.96 -4.40
CA ARG A 54 -13.73 15.00 -4.73
C ARG A 54 -14.57 15.31 -3.49
N PRO A 55 -15.46 16.31 -3.52
CA PRO A 55 -16.29 16.68 -2.37
C PRO A 55 -17.08 15.50 -1.81
N GLU A 56 -17.57 14.61 -2.68
CA GLU A 56 -18.36 13.44 -2.28
C GLU A 56 -17.53 12.40 -1.51
N VAL A 57 -16.25 12.24 -1.87
CA VAL A 57 -15.31 11.33 -1.19
C VAL A 57 -14.93 11.89 0.18
N ILE A 58 -14.63 13.19 0.25
CA ILE A 58 -14.30 13.89 1.51
C ILE A 58 -15.49 13.81 2.48
N ALA A 59 -16.70 14.16 2.01
CA ALA A 59 -17.91 14.09 2.84
C ALA A 59 -18.18 12.66 3.36
N GLY A 60 -17.94 11.63 2.52
CA GLY A 60 -18.05 10.23 2.94
C GLY A 60 -17.05 9.86 4.04
N ALA A 61 -15.81 10.33 3.93
CA ALA A 61 -14.78 10.12 4.95
C ALA A 61 -15.12 10.84 6.26
N GLU A 62 -15.57 12.10 6.21
CA GLU A 62 -16.01 12.86 7.39
C GLU A 62 -17.18 12.17 8.11
N ALA A 63 -18.19 11.70 7.37
CA ALA A 63 -19.32 10.97 7.92
C ALA A 63 -18.88 9.66 8.60
N ALA A 64 -17.96 8.92 7.98
CA ALA A 64 -17.40 7.70 8.56
C ALA A 64 -16.63 7.99 9.86
N LEU A 65 -15.79 9.03 9.88
CA LEU A 65 -15.06 9.44 11.08
C LEU A 65 -15.99 9.82 12.24
N ARG A 66 -17.05 10.59 11.96
CA ARG A 66 -18.06 10.94 12.99
C ARG A 66 -18.81 9.72 13.51
N ARG A 67 -19.07 8.73 12.66
CA ARG A 67 -19.87 7.55 13.01
C ARG A 67 -19.05 6.47 13.73
N TYR A 68 -17.83 6.22 13.29
CA TYR A 68 -17.04 5.07 13.72
C TYR A 68 -15.79 5.44 14.53
N GLY A 69 -15.43 6.72 14.59
CA GLY A 69 -14.17 7.17 15.18
C GLY A 69 -12.97 6.99 14.25
N ALA A 70 -11.78 7.27 14.78
CA ALA A 70 -10.53 7.29 13.99
C ALA A 70 -9.91 5.90 13.74
N GLY A 71 -10.39 4.85 14.41
CA GLY A 71 -9.83 3.51 14.26
C GLY A 71 -10.71 2.42 14.84
N ALA A 72 -10.52 1.19 14.35
CA ALA A 72 -11.31 0.02 14.73
C ALA A 72 -10.92 -0.61 16.07
N SER A 73 -9.88 -0.09 16.74
CA SER A 73 -9.36 -0.48 18.07
C SER A 73 -8.99 -1.95 18.29
N SER A 74 -9.09 -2.81 17.28
CA SER A 74 -8.80 -4.24 17.38
C SER A 74 -8.59 -4.86 16.00
N SER A 75 -8.15 -6.12 15.95
CA SER A 75 -8.04 -6.88 14.71
C SER A 75 -9.41 -7.30 14.20
N ARG A 76 -9.51 -7.62 12.90
CA ARG A 76 -10.75 -8.08 12.25
C ARG A 76 -11.38 -9.31 12.93
N LEU A 77 -10.54 -10.25 13.39
CA LEU A 77 -10.99 -11.50 14.02
C LEU A 77 -11.47 -11.35 15.46
N LEU A 78 -11.13 -10.25 16.13
CA LEU A 78 -11.58 -9.99 17.49
C LEU A 78 -12.78 -9.04 17.45
N THR A 79 -12.54 -7.75 17.67
CA THR A 79 -13.62 -6.74 17.77
C THR A 79 -13.47 -5.60 16.75
N GLY A 80 -12.56 -5.75 15.78
CA GLY A 80 -12.20 -4.70 14.83
C GLY A 80 -13.02 -4.66 13.54
N THR A 81 -14.01 -5.54 13.37
CA THR A 81 -14.87 -5.53 12.17
C THR A 81 -16.03 -4.56 12.35
N LEU A 82 -15.84 -3.34 11.86
CA LEU A 82 -16.88 -2.31 11.74
C LEU A 82 -17.86 -2.57 10.57
N PRO A 83 -19.11 -2.07 10.64
CA PRO A 83 -20.07 -2.20 9.55
C PRO A 83 -19.61 -1.65 8.20
N CYS A 84 -18.74 -0.63 8.20
CA CYS A 84 -18.19 -0.08 6.96
C CYS A 84 -17.25 -1.04 6.23
N HIS A 85 -16.58 -1.97 6.94
CA HIS A 85 -15.74 -2.99 6.32
C HIS A 85 -16.58 -4.01 5.53
N GLU A 86 -17.63 -4.55 6.15
CA GLU A 86 -18.55 -5.48 5.47
C GLU A 86 -19.22 -4.81 4.26
N ALA A 87 -19.64 -3.55 4.41
CA ALA A 87 -20.26 -2.80 3.32
C ALA A 87 -19.32 -2.58 2.12
N ILE A 88 -18.06 -2.21 2.36
CA ILE A 88 -17.09 -2.02 1.26
C ILE A 88 -16.69 -3.36 0.64
N GLU A 89 -16.54 -4.42 1.44
CA GLU A 89 -16.20 -5.77 0.94
C GLU A 89 -17.32 -6.34 0.05
N ALA A 90 -18.58 -6.18 0.46
CA ALA A 90 -19.73 -6.58 -0.38
C ALA A 90 -19.75 -5.82 -1.71
N ARG A 91 -19.58 -4.49 -1.69
CA ARG A 91 -19.56 -3.65 -2.90
C ARG A 91 -18.37 -3.96 -3.80
N LEU A 92 -17.20 -4.25 -3.24
CA LEU A 92 -16.03 -4.65 -4.01
C LEU A 92 -16.23 -6.02 -4.67
N ALA A 93 -16.81 -6.98 -3.94
CA ALA A 93 -17.13 -8.30 -4.48
C ALA A 93 -18.09 -8.18 -5.68
N GLU A 94 -19.17 -7.41 -5.54
CA GLU A 94 -20.11 -7.10 -6.62
C GLU A 94 -19.41 -6.40 -7.80
N PHE A 95 -18.68 -5.32 -7.54
CA PHE A 95 -17.98 -4.54 -8.57
C PHE A 95 -16.97 -5.36 -9.36
N LYS A 96 -16.29 -6.30 -8.70
CA LYS A 96 -15.30 -7.18 -9.34
C LYS A 96 -15.90 -8.47 -9.89
N GLY A 97 -17.20 -8.74 -9.68
CA GLY A 97 -17.84 -9.99 -10.10
C GLY A 97 -17.30 -11.22 -9.38
N HIS A 98 -16.95 -11.09 -8.09
CA HIS A 98 -16.43 -12.18 -7.26
C HIS A 98 -17.39 -12.51 -6.11
N ALA A 99 -17.33 -13.73 -5.58
CA ALA A 99 -18.21 -14.15 -4.50
C ALA A 99 -17.95 -13.40 -3.19
N ARG A 100 -16.71 -12.99 -2.93
CA ARG A 100 -16.26 -12.30 -1.71
C ARG A 100 -15.10 -11.36 -2.02
N ALA A 101 -14.88 -10.38 -1.14
CA ALA A 101 -13.69 -9.55 -1.10
C ALA A 101 -13.22 -9.39 0.34
N LEU A 102 -11.93 -9.09 0.53
CA LEU A 102 -11.33 -8.76 1.82
C LEU A 102 -10.50 -7.49 1.66
N VAL A 103 -10.67 -6.52 2.56
CA VAL A 103 -9.94 -5.26 2.56
C VAL A 103 -8.73 -5.31 3.48
N PHE A 104 -7.61 -4.82 2.97
CA PHE A 104 -6.35 -4.64 3.69
C PHE A 104 -5.97 -3.15 3.72
N GLY A 105 -5.13 -2.76 4.68
CA GLY A 105 -4.69 -1.36 4.82
C GLY A 105 -3.84 -0.84 3.66
N SER A 106 -3.31 -1.73 2.81
CA SER A 106 -2.60 -1.36 1.58
C SER A 106 -2.62 -2.50 0.57
N GLY A 107 -2.40 -2.18 -0.71
CA GLY A 107 -2.18 -3.19 -1.76
C GLY A 107 -0.93 -4.04 -1.50
N TYR A 108 0.08 -3.49 -0.81
CA TYR A 108 1.26 -4.25 -0.41
C TYR A 108 0.88 -5.36 0.59
N HIS A 109 0.10 -5.04 1.64
CA HIS A 109 -0.37 -6.02 2.62
C HIS A 109 -1.30 -7.07 1.99
N ALA A 110 -2.17 -6.66 1.06
CA ALA A 110 -3.05 -7.59 0.35
C ALA A 110 -2.23 -8.64 -0.41
N ASN A 111 -1.22 -8.22 -1.17
CA ASN A 111 -0.35 -9.14 -1.92
C ASN A 111 0.46 -10.05 -0.99
N LEU A 112 1.04 -9.49 0.06
CA LEU A 112 1.79 -10.28 1.04
C LEU A 112 0.90 -11.35 1.70
N ALA A 113 -0.29 -10.97 2.16
CA ALA A 113 -1.22 -11.88 2.82
C ALA A 113 -1.75 -12.95 1.85
N ALA A 114 -2.14 -12.57 0.64
CA ALA A 114 -2.65 -13.51 -0.36
C ALA A 114 -1.60 -14.56 -0.73
N VAL A 115 -0.38 -14.15 -1.04
CA VAL A 115 0.67 -15.08 -1.46
C VAL A 115 1.09 -16.01 -0.31
N THR A 116 1.29 -15.49 0.89
CA THR A 116 1.75 -16.30 2.03
C THR A 116 0.66 -17.20 2.62
N ALA A 117 -0.62 -16.88 2.41
CA ALA A 117 -1.73 -17.75 2.80
C ALA A 117 -1.98 -18.88 1.80
N LEU A 118 -1.65 -18.68 0.52
CA LEU A 118 -1.98 -19.62 -0.57
C LEU A 118 -0.82 -20.50 -1.00
N ALA A 119 0.43 -20.12 -0.72
CA ALA A 119 1.62 -20.87 -1.11
C ALA A 119 2.58 -21.06 0.06
N GLY A 120 3.24 -22.21 0.09
CA GLY A 120 4.22 -22.59 1.11
C GLY A 120 5.33 -23.49 0.58
N ARG A 121 6.05 -24.12 1.51
CA ARG A 121 7.11 -25.09 1.16
C ARG A 121 6.51 -26.27 0.38
N GLY A 122 7.09 -26.57 -0.78
CA GLY A 122 6.61 -27.63 -1.67
C GLY A 122 5.74 -27.13 -2.81
N ASP A 123 5.26 -25.88 -2.74
CA ASP A 123 4.57 -25.21 -3.83
C ASP A 123 5.56 -24.44 -4.72
N ALA A 124 5.08 -23.96 -5.86
CA ALA A 124 5.82 -23.08 -6.76
C ALA A 124 5.05 -21.77 -7.01
N VAL A 125 5.78 -20.65 -7.05
CA VAL A 125 5.25 -19.33 -7.40
C VAL A 125 5.98 -18.81 -8.64
N PHE A 126 5.22 -18.58 -9.71
CA PHE A 126 5.74 -18.02 -10.97
C PHE A 126 5.45 -16.52 -11.01
N LEU A 127 6.51 -15.71 -11.03
CA LEU A 127 6.41 -14.26 -11.03
C LEU A 127 6.91 -13.69 -12.35
N ASP A 128 6.17 -12.73 -12.90
CA ASP A 128 6.70 -11.87 -13.94
C ASP A 128 7.88 -11.04 -13.40
N ARG A 129 8.94 -10.89 -14.21
CA ARG A 129 10.18 -10.19 -13.84
C ARG A 129 9.95 -8.73 -13.43
N LEU A 130 8.90 -8.09 -13.92
CA LEU A 130 8.56 -6.68 -13.66
C LEU A 130 7.38 -6.53 -12.70
N CYS A 131 6.94 -7.61 -12.05
CA CYS A 131 5.86 -7.52 -11.08
C CYS A 131 6.24 -6.61 -9.89
N HIS A 132 5.22 -6.06 -9.24
CA HIS A 132 5.40 -5.13 -8.14
C HIS A 132 6.14 -5.79 -6.96
N ALA A 133 6.99 -5.03 -6.28
CA ALA A 133 7.83 -5.52 -5.18
C ALA A 133 7.05 -6.31 -4.11
N SER A 134 5.83 -5.91 -3.79
CA SER A 134 4.98 -6.63 -2.82
C SER A 134 4.72 -8.10 -3.16
N LEU A 135 4.63 -8.45 -4.45
CA LEU A 135 4.45 -9.85 -4.88
C LEU A 135 5.75 -10.63 -4.75
N VAL A 136 6.87 -9.97 -5.09
CA VAL A 136 8.22 -10.53 -4.88
C VAL A 136 8.44 -10.84 -3.41
N ASP A 137 8.17 -9.87 -2.54
CA ASP A 137 8.35 -10.02 -1.10
C ASP A 137 7.39 -11.07 -0.53
N GLY A 138 6.15 -11.11 -1.01
CA GLY A 138 5.20 -12.17 -0.68
C GLY A 138 5.71 -13.56 -1.05
N ALA A 139 6.26 -13.73 -2.25
CA ALA A 139 6.80 -15.01 -2.71
C ALA A 139 8.02 -15.44 -1.88
N VAL A 140 8.93 -14.51 -1.57
CA VAL A 140 10.08 -14.79 -0.70
C VAL A 140 9.61 -15.21 0.69
N LEU A 141 8.64 -14.51 1.27
CA LEU A 141 8.11 -14.79 2.60
C LEU A 141 7.29 -16.08 2.66
N SER A 142 6.69 -16.52 1.54
CA SER A 142 5.93 -17.77 1.44
C SER A 142 6.81 -19.02 1.63
N ARG A 143 8.11 -18.93 1.30
CA ARG A 143 9.06 -20.06 1.27
C ARG A 143 8.74 -21.15 0.23
N ALA A 144 7.90 -20.83 -0.76
CA ALA A 144 7.71 -21.65 -1.95
C ALA A 144 8.94 -21.60 -2.89
N ASP A 145 8.99 -22.50 -3.87
CA ASP A 145 9.97 -22.41 -4.97
C ASP A 145 9.59 -21.26 -5.91
N VAL A 146 10.42 -20.21 -5.98
CA VAL A 146 10.12 -19.00 -6.75
C VAL A 146 10.79 -19.05 -8.13
N ARG A 147 9.98 -18.96 -9.18
CA ARG A 147 10.43 -18.89 -10.59
C ARG A 147 10.17 -17.48 -11.14
N ARG A 148 11.16 -16.92 -11.83
CA ARG A 148 11.13 -15.56 -12.44
C ARG A 148 11.46 -15.61 -13.92
#